data_AF-A0A0L0ESG7-F1
#
_entry.id   AF-A0A0L0ESG7-F1
#
_cell.length_a   1.000
_cell.length_b   1.000
_cell.length_c   1.000
_cell.angle_alpha   90.00
_cell.angle_beta   90.00
_cell.angle_gamma   90.00
#
_symmetry.space_group_name_H-M   'P 1'
#
loop_
_entity.id
_entity.type
_entity.pdbx_description
1 polymer ?
#
loop_
_entity_poly.entity_id
_entity_poly.type
_entity_poly.pdbx_seq_one_letter_code
_entity_poly.pdbx_strand_id
1 'polypeptide(L)'
;MASIQTAVQVMVDKLVADMQGEQPLSAEEQALVSNAITKLTDNEKLEQAVVAVAESHIDEATTALQQAAQVGQTSLQQAAQTLNDNGTALEVKTAKLDQLDAMAPSLARVEALQNRAFNKQVRPVFGVTPIDVVASSGNNARTTAVFAVYDNSGETFLVRPSFTYNNNTESSRLEYLSLNADGSGKTTTHTSFVYSNAFAQNPTSQTYLYGSSAYLPLGSKDNFADIGYEVVYSTQSAQATGAANYGGVYVRSQGYTSHTQPKQNLNARDQYGVATRTNYGADNVAVLYDNQKHCLVMVDEGTSLVIEKYRDGNVVTNIAIANEAEWQAYVDERDFTTICFIYHNISQPYGIRRYTSGEARLNSHSASYYGYFGVFNDTVKMGGARYSAHYRFTEEQRLEPVNFFFMSNSQPHRASDSNGTMNGEGEVVVALESIDGELLSMYSYRSKPENLGYDAGIVAGAINCINPYSHVGLLNEYYMYNNHGFGRTCRAF
;
A
#
# COMPACT_ATOMS: atom_id res chain seq x y z
N MET A 1 -102.30 13.38 39.97
CA MET A 1 -101.73 12.90 38.69
C MET A 1 -100.66 11.87 38.97
N ALA A 2 -101.11 10.64 39.22
CA ALA A 2 -100.30 9.44 39.39
C ALA A 2 -101.30 8.29 39.26
N SER A 3 -101.40 7.59 38.11
CA SER A 3 -102.56 6.69 37.99
C SER A 3 -102.55 5.48 37.04
N ILE A 4 -101.54 5.16 36.22
CA ILE A 4 -101.55 3.85 35.53
C ILE A 4 -100.17 3.19 35.51
N GLN A 5 -99.13 3.88 35.03
CA GLN A 5 -97.80 3.28 34.86
C GLN A 5 -97.15 2.86 36.19
N THR A 6 -97.28 3.68 37.24
CA THR A 6 -96.81 3.33 38.60
C THR A 6 -97.66 2.21 39.23
N ALA A 7 -98.95 2.14 38.90
CA ALA A 7 -99.82 1.07 39.38
C ALA A 7 -99.54 -0.27 38.66
N VAL A 8 -99.23 -0.23 37.37
CA VAL A 8 -98.83 -1.39 36.56
C VAL A 8 -97.45 -1.91 36.98
N GLN A 9 -96.48 -1.03 37.25
CA GLN A 9 -95.16 -1.43 37.75
C GLN A 9 -95.25 -2.09 39.14
N VAL A 10 -96.05 -1.53 40.06
CA VAL A 10 -96.30 -2.13 41.39
C VAL A 10 -97.07 -3.46 41.28
N MET A 11 -97.96 -3.61 40.31
CA MET A 11 -98.63 -4.90 40.02
C MET A 11 -97.66 -5.94 39.50
N VAL A 12 -96.76 -5.59 38.56
CA VAL A 12 -95.75 -6.51 38.01
C VAL A 12 -94.73 -6.91 39.08
N ASP A 13 -94.26 -5.96 39.89
CA ASP A 13 -93.30 -6.24 40.96
C ASP A 13 -93.91 -7.10 42.07
N LYS A 14 -95.20 -6.88 42.42
CA LYS A 14 -95.92 -7.73 43.37
C LYS A 14 -96.17 -9.14 42.82
N LEU A 15 -96.52 -9.25 41.54
CA LEU A 15 -96.79 -10.52 40.88
C LEU A 15 -95.51 -11.35 40.67
N VAL A 16 -94.36 -10.71 40.43
CA VAL A 16 -93.04 -11.37 40.43
C VAL A 16 -92.62 -11.82 41.83
N ALA A 17 -92.91 -11.04 42.87
CA ALA A 17 -92.64 -11.41 44.26
C ALA A 17 -93.50 -12.59 44.74
N ASP A 18 -94.79 -12.60 44.40
CA ASP A 18 -95.72 -13.68 44.74
C ASP A 18 -95.46 -14.96 43.90
N MET A 19 -94.89 -14.85 42.69
CA MET A 19 -94.40 -16.00 41.91
C MET A 19 -93.12 -16.66 42.47
N GLN A 20 -92.35 -15.95 43.32
CA GLN A 20 -91.11 -16.45 43.91
C GLN A 20 -91.27 -16.95 45.37
N GLY A 21 -92.42 -16.70 46.02
CA GLY A 21 -92.76 -17.21 47.36
C GLY A 21 -93.51 -18.56 47.35
N GLU A 22 -93.52 -19.31 48.46
CA GLU A 22 -94.17 -20.63 48.56
C GLU A 22 -95.72 -20.60 48.59
N GLN A 23 -96.37 -19.46 48.30
CA GLN A 23 -97.82 -19.38 48.13
C GLN A 23 -98.20 -19.31 46.65
N PRO A 24 -99.09 -20.19 46.14
CA PRO A 24 -99.55 -20.12 44.76
C PRO A 24 -100.29 -18.81 44.47
N LEU A 25 -100.00 -18.19 43.31
CA LEU A 25 -100.75 -17.05 42.77
C LEU A 25 -102.26 -17.33 42.76
N SER A 26 -103.07 -16.31 43.03
CA SER A 26 -104.53 -16.46 42.99
C SER A 26 -105.03 -16.72 41.56
N ALA A 27 -106.22 -17.32 41.44
CA ALA A 27 -106.82 -17.66 40.15
C ALA A 27 -107.07 -16.43 39.25
N GLU A 28 -107.30 -15.26 39.84
CA GLU A 28 -107.50 -14.00 39.12
C GLU A 28 -106.18 -13.43 38.57
N GLU A 29 -105.07 -13.59 39.29
CA GLU A 29 -103.74 -13.15 38.86
C GLU A 29 -103.15 -14.07 37.79
N GLN A 30 -103.37 -15.39 37.89
CA GLN A 30 -103.04 -16.33 36.83
C GLN A 30 -103.84 -16.06 35.54
N ALA A 31 -105.12 -15.70 35.67
CA ALA A 31 -105.94 -15.32 34.52
C ALA A 31 -105.46 -14.00 33.88
N LEU A 32 -105.01 -13.02 34.66
CA LEU A 32 -104.51 -11.75 34.15
C LEU A 32 -103.19 -11.91 33.38
N VAL A 33 -102.26 -12.71 33.91
CA VAL A 33 -100.99 -13.05 33.26
C VAL A 33 -101.23 -13.88 32.00
N SER A 34 -102.09 -14.89 32.08
CA SER A 34 -102.47 -15.69 30.91
C SER A 34 -103.05 -14.81 29.81
N ASN A 35 -103.96 -13.88 30.14
CA ASN A 35 -104.57 -12.97 29.16
C ASN A 35 -103.58 -11.93 28.61
N ALA A 36 -102.61 -11.48 29.40
CA ALA A 36 -101.52 -10.63 28.92
C ALA A 36 -100.56 -11.38 27.98
N ILE A 37 -100.25 -12.64 28.31
CA ILE A 37 -99.47 -13.55 27.44
C ILE A 37 -100.24 -13.80 26.15
N THR A 38 -101.53 -14.16 26.21
CA THR A 38 -102.36 -14.37 25.01
C THR A 38 -102.43 -13.10 24.15
N LYS A 39 -102.59 -11.91 24.75
CA LYS A 39 -102.58 -10.64 24.00
C LYS A 39 -101.21 -10.25 23.42
N LEU A 40 -100.11 -10.78 23.96
CA LEU A 40 -98.77 -10.63 23.38
C LEU A 40 -98.54 -11.66 22.27
N THR A 41 -99.03 -12.89 22.43
CA THR A 41 -98.98 -13.97 21.44
C THR A 41 -99.85 -13.68 20.21
N ASP A 42 -101.01 -13.03 20.37
CA ASP A 42 -101.94 -12.71 19.28
C ASP A 42 -101.67 -11.35 18.62
N ASN A 43 -100.54 -10.70 18.93
CA ASN A 43 -100.24 -9.36 18.43
C ASN A 43 -99.47 -9.40 17.10
N GLU A 44 -100.20 -9.66 16.00
CA GLU A 44 -99.66 -9.63 14.62
C GLU A 44 -98.84 -8.36 14.31
N LYS A 45 -99.17 -7.21 14.93
CA LYS A 45 -98.43 -5.96 14.72
C LYS A 45 -97.03 -6.01 15.33
N LEU A 46 -96.82 -6.73 16.42
CA LEU A 46 -95.50 -6.90 17.04
C LEU A 46 -94.64 -7.84 16.18
N GLU A 47 -95.19 -8.96 15.71
CA GLU A 47 -94.49 -9.90 14.83
C GLU A 47 -94.10 -9.24 13.51
N GLN A 48 -95.01 -8.51 12.86
CA GLN A 48 -94.72 -7.74 11.65
C GLN A 48 -93.66 -6.66 11.87
N ALA A 49 -93.67 -5.98 13.04
CA ALA A 49 -92.65 -5.00 13.37
C ALA A 49 -91.27 -5.63 13.58
N VAL A 50 -91.19 -6.80 14.24
CA VAL A 50 -89.93 -7.53 14.43
C VAL A 50 -89.37 -8.04 13.11
N VAL A 51 -90.22 -8.60 12.23
CA VAL A 51 -89.82 -9.05 10.90
C VAL A 51 -89.33 -7.88 10.05
N ALA A 52 -90.05 -6.75 10.02
CA ALA A 52 -89.63 -5.58 9.26
C ALA A 52 -88.29 -4.99 9.74
N VAL A 53 -88.04 -4.98 11.06
CA VAL A 53 -86.74 -4.56 11.61
C VAL A 53 -85.63 -5.56 11.26
N ALA A 54 -85.92 -6.86 11.29
CA ALA A 54 -84.96 -7.88 10.90
C ALA A 54 -84.61 -7.78 9.40
N GLU A 55 -85.60 -7.58 8.53
CA GLU A 55 -85.41 -7.36 7.09
C GLU A 55 -84.58 -6.09 6.84
N SER A 56 -84.91 -4.97 7.48
CA SER A 56 -84.14 -3.73 7.37
C SER A 56 -82.69 -3.90 7.80
N HIS A 57 -82.42 -4.58 8.92
CA HIS A 57 -81.05 -4.85 9.37
C HIS A 57 -80.31 -5.82 8.45
N ILE A 58 -80.98 -6.82 7.88
CA ILE A 58 -80.38 -7.75 6.91
C ILE A 58 -80.04 -7.02 5.61
N ASP A 59 -80.90 -6.12 5.14
CA ASP A 59 -80.66 -5.31 3.93
C ASP A 59 -79.50 -4.32 4.14
N GLU A 60 -79.43 -3.66 5.30
CA GLU A 60 -78.31 -2.81 5.68
C GLU A 60 -76.99 -3.59 5.77
N ALA A 61 -77.00 -4.76 6.42
CA ALA A 61 -75.83 -5.63 6.52
C ALA A 61 -75.38 -6.15 5.15
N THR A 62 -76.32 -6.50 4.28
CA THR A 62 -76.04 -6.94 2.90
C THR A 62 -75.41 -5.82 2.09
N THR A 63 -75.96 -4.60 2.20
CA THR A 63 -75.42 -3.41 1.53
C THR A 63 -74.01 -3.09 2.03
N ALA A 64 -73.77 -3.14 3.34
CA ALA A 64 -72.46 -2.94 3.92
C ALA A 64 -71.44 -3.99 3.47
N LEU A 65 -71.84 -5.26 3.38
CA LEU A 65 -71.00 -6.34 2.86
C LEU A 65 -70.67 -6.16 1.37
N GLN A 66 -71.63 -5.74 0.54
CA GLN A 66 -71.40 -5.45 -0.88
C GLN A 66 -70.44 -4.27 -1.08
N GLN A 67 -70.58 -3.20 -0.28
CA GLN A 67 -69.67 -2.07 -0.30
C GLN A 67 -68.26 -2.48 0.16
N ALA A 68 -68.13 -3.25 1.24
CA ALA A 68 -66.85 -3.75 1.71
C ALA A 68 -66.17 -4.67 0.67
N ALA A 69 -66.93 -5.51 -0.02
CA ALA A 69 -66.42 -6.36 -1.10
C ALA A 69 -65.93 -5.53 -2.30
N GLN A 70 -66.67 -4.50 -2.71
CA GLN A 70 -66.24 -3.58 -3.78
C GLN A 70 -64.97 -2.83 -3.41
N VAL A 71 -64.90 -2.26 -2.19
CA VAL A 71 -63.71 -1.55 -1.69
C VAL A 71 -62.49 -2.48 -1.63
N GLY A 72 -62.68 -3.73 -1.18
CA GLY A 72 -61.63 -4.74 -1.18
C GLY A 72 -61.13 -5.07 -2.59
N GLN A 73 -62.05 -5.21 -3.55
CA GLN A 73 -61.70 -5.50 -4.95
C GLN A 73 -60.92 -4.34 -5.60
N THR A 74 -61.34 -3.09 -5.38
CA THR A 74 -60.64 -1.90 -5.89
C THR A 74 -59.26 -1.76 -5.25
N SER A 75 -59.15 -1.99 -3.94
CA SER A 75 -57.87 -1.92 -3.22
C SER A 75 -56.87 -2.98 -3.72
N LEU A 76 -57.34 -4.20 -3.99
CA LEU A 76 -56.53 -5.27 -4.56
C LEU A 76 -56.08 -4.96 -5.98
N GLN A 77 -56.94 -4.37 -6.81
CA GLN A 77 -56.58 -3.94 -8.17
C GLN A 77 -55.50 -2.83 -8.14
N GLN A 78 -55.63 -1.85 -7.25
CA GLN A 78 -54.63 -0.79 -7.09
C GLN A 78 -53.29 -1.32 -6.58
N ALA A 79 -53.32 -2.26 -5.62
CA ALA A 79 -52.12 -2.92 -5.13
C ALA A 79 -51.42 -3.74 -6.23
N ALA A 80 -52.17 -4.48 -7.04
CA ALA A 80 -51.63 -5.23 -8.17
C ALA A 80 -50.99 -4.31 -9.23
N GLN A 81 -51.63 -3.17 -9.54
CA GLN A 81 -51.08 -2.18 -10.45
C GLN A 81 -49.77 -1.59 -9.91
N THR A 82 -49.73 -1.21 -8.63
CA THR A 82 -48.53 -0.66 -7.98
C THR A 82 -47.39 -1.69 -7.95
N LEU A 83 -47.70 -2.96 -7.73
CA LEU A 83 -46.73 -4.06 -7.80
C LEU A 83 -46.15 -4.22 -9.20
N ASN A 84 -46.99 -4.13 -10.24
CA ASN A 84 -46.55 -4.21 -11.63
C ASN A 84 -45.65 -3.01 -12.00
N ASP A 85 -46.07 -1.79 -11.64
CA ASP A 85 -45.30 -0.57 -11.89
C ASP A 85 -43.93 -0.61 -11.16
N ASN A 86 -43.91 -1.12 -9.92
CA ASN A 86 -42.67 -1.35 -9.17
C ASN A 86 -41.79 -2.42 -9.82
N GLY A 87 -42.38 -3.48 -10.38
CA GLY A 87 -41.67 -4.52 -11.12
C GLY A 87 -40.95 -3.95 -12.35
N THR A 88 -41.66 -3.17 -13.18
CA THR A 88 -41.08 -2.50 -14.35
C THR A 88 -39.98 -1.50 -13.95
N ALA A 89 -40.17 -0.75 -12.86
CA ALA A 89 -39.14 0.17 -12.36
C ALA A 89 -37.87 -0.57 -11.89
N LEU A 90 -38.02 -1.77 -11.32
CA LEU A 90 -36.91 -2.62 -10.89
C LEU A 90 -36.12 -3.16 -12.09
N GLU A 91 -36.81 -3.66 -13.12
CA GLU A 91 -36.19 -4.14 -14.36
C GLU A 91 -35.36 -3.04 -15.05
N VAL A 92 -35.89 -1.82 -15.12
CA VAL A 92 -35.16 -0.66 -15.67
C VAL A 92 -33.92 -0.32 -14.83
N LYS A 93 -33.98 -0.46 -13.50
CA LYS A 93 -32.82 -0.25 -12.63
C LYS A 93 -31.76 -1.34 -12.80
N THR A 94 -32.16 -2.60 -12.93
CA THR A 94 -31.25 -3.73 -13.19
C THR A 94 -30.53 -3.54 -14.53
N ALA A 95 -31.25 -3.17 -15.60
CA ALA A 95 -30.63 -2.90 -16.90
C ALA A 95 -29.62 -1.74 -16.86
N LYS A 96 -29.85 -0.73 -16.00
CA LYS A 96 -28.89 0.37 -15.77
C LYS A 96 -27.65 -0.08 -14.98
N LEU A 97 -27.80 -1.01 -14.04
CA LEU A 97 -26.68 -1.64 -13.33
C LEU A 97 -25.82 -2.49 -14.27
N ASP A 98 -26.44 -3.29 -15.15
CA ASP A 98 -25.72 -4.07 -16.16
C ASP A 98 -24.93 -3.16 -17.14
N GLN A 99 -25.49 -1.99 -17.49
CA GLN A 99 -24.77 -0.98 -18.27
C GLN A 99 -23.58 -0.38 -17.52
N LEU A 100 -23.69 -0.20 -16.20
CA LEU A 100 -22.59 0.29 -15.36
C LEU A 100 -21.45 -0.73 -15.28
N ASP A 101 -21.78 -2.02 -15.11
CA ASP A 101 -20.80 -3.11 -15.11
C ASP A 101 -20.10 -3.23 -16.48
N ALA A 102 -20.85 -3.02 -17.56
CA ALA A 102 -20.28 -2.98 -18.92
C ALA A 102 -19.39 -1.74 -19.18
N MET A 103 -19.40 -0.71 -18.33
CA MET A 103 -18.51 0.45 -18.43
C MET A 103 -17.14 0.23 -17.78
N ALA A 104 -16.97 -0.78 -16.91
CA ALA A 104 -15.68 -1.04 -16.24
C ALA A 104 -14.51 -1.28 -17.21
N PRO A 105 -14.65 -2.05 -18.31
CA PRO A 105 -13.58 -2.20 -19.31
C PRO A 105 -13.24 -0.90 -20.03
N SER A 106 -14.22 0.00 -20.20
CA SER A 106 -13.99 1.30 -20.83
C SER A 106 -13.22 2.25 -19.91
N LEU A 107 -13.50 2.21 -18.61
CA LEU A 107 -12.75 2.98 -17.61
C LEU A 107 -11.29 2.51 -17.55
N ALA A 108 -11.05 1.21 -17.45
CA ALA A 108 -9.71 0.63 -17.48
C ALA A 108 -8.95 0.98 -18.77
N ARG A 109 -9.64 1.01 -19.91
CA ARG A 109 -9.05 1.44 -21.19
C ARG A 109 -8.71 2.93 -21.20
N VAL A 110 -9.55 3.79 -20.62
CA VAL A 110 -9.29 5.23 -20.51
C VAL A 110 -8.10 5.50 -19.60
N GLU A 111 -8.00 4.84 -18.45
CA GLU A 111 -6.86 4.90 -17.54
C GLU A 111 -5.57 4.43 -18.24
N ALA A 112 -5.61 3.29 -18.93
CA ALA A 112 -4.47 2.80 -19.70
C ALA A 112 -4.05 3.76 -20.84
N LEU A 113 -5.00 4.42 -21.49
CA LEU A 113 -4.73 5.42 -22.52
C LEU A 113 -4.15 6.72 -21.93
N GLN A 114 -4.65 7.16 -20.78
CA GLN A 114 -4.09 8.31 -20.05
C GLN A 114 -2.67 8.01 -19.57
N ASN A 115 -2.42 6.84 -18.98
CA ASN A 115 -1.09 6.40 -18.55
C ASN A 115 -0.12 6.31 -19.74
N ARG A 116 -0.56 5.73 -20.87
CA ARG A 116 0.25 5.73 -22.10
C ARG A 116 0.52 7.12 -22.65
N ALA A 117 -0.45 8.04 -22.61
CA ALA A 117 -0.26 9.40 -23.08
C ALA A 117 0.70 10.17 -22.17
N PHE A 118 0.59 9.98 -20.85
CA PHE A 118 1.46 10.58 -19.84
C PHE A 118 2.91 10.07 -19.94
N ASN A 119 3.09 8.76 -20.14
CA ASN A 119 4.42 8.13 -20.33
C ASN A 119 5.07 8.46 -21.68
N LYS A 120 4.28 8.91 -22.67
CA LYS A 120 4.77 9.32 -24.00
C LYS A 120 4.94 10.83 -24.16
N GLN A 121 4.46 11.65 -23.22
CA GLN A 121 4.72 13.08 -23.27
C GLN A 121 6.22 13.33 -23.08
N VAL A 122 6.81 14.02 -24.05
CA VAL A 122 8.16 14.56 -23.93
C VAL A 122 8.14 15.54 -22.76
N ARG A 123 8.61 15.11 -21.59
CA ARG A 123 8.76 16.00 -20.44
C ARG A 123 9.84 17.02 -20.77
N PRO A 124 9.61 18.33 -20.51
CA PRO A 124 10.64 19.32 -20.73
C PRO A 124 11.91 18.90 -19.98
N VAL A 125 13.05 18.96 -20.65
CA VAL A 125 14.34 18.81 -19.98
C VAL A 125 14.45 19.97 -19.00
N PHE A 126 14.47 19.67 -17.71
CA PHE A 126 14.77 20.67 -16.70
C PHE A 126 16.29 20.72 -16.52
N GLY A 127 16.84 21.93 -16.48
CA GLY A 127 18.24 22.13 -16.12
C GLY A 127 18.54 21.53 -14.73
N VAL A 128 19.82 21.29 -14.47
CA VAL A 128 20.27 20.81 -13.15
C VAL A 128 19.77 21.78 -12.07
N THR A 129 18.91 21.30 -11.19
CA THR A 129 18.39 22.08 -10.05
C THR A 129 19.22 21.72 -8.83
N PRO A 130 19.95 22.68 -8.22
CA PRO A 130 20.68 22.43 -6.98
C PRO A 130 19.72 22.06 -5.86
N ILE A 131 20.02 20.98 -5.16
CA ILE A 131 19.17 20.42 -4.08
C ILE A 131 19.89 20.23 -2.76
N ASP A 132 21.18 20.55 -2.76
CA ASP A 132 22.02 20.66 -1.60
C ASP A 132 22.90 21.90 -1.77
N VAL A 133 23.29 22.51 -0.65
CA VAL A 133 24.27 23.60 -0.64
C VAL A 133 25.66 22.99 -0.82
N VAL A 134 26.45 23.61 -1.69
CA VAL A 134 27.88 23.36 -1.89
C VAL A 134 28.59 23.32 -0.53
N ALA A 135 29.26 22.21 -0.20
CA ALA A 135 29.95 22.08 1.07
C ALA A 135 31.33 21.43 0.88
N SER A 136 32.38 22.14 1.29
CA SER A 136 33.77 21.64 1.26
C SER A 136 34.12 20.76 2.46
N SER A 137 33.25 20.69 3.48
CA SER A 137 33.45 19.87 4.67
C SER A 137 33.31 18.39 4.32
N GLY A 138 34.27 17.56 4.75
CA GLY A 138 34.20 16.09 4.63
C GLY A 138 32.89 15.50 5.16
N ASN A 139 32.36 16.04 6.28
CA ASN A 139 31.05 15.64 6.84
C ASN A 139 29.87 15.79 5.85
N ASN A 140 30.04 16.59 4.80
CA ASN A 140 29.07 16.84 3.75
C ASN A 140 29.49 16.30 2.38
N ALA A 141 30.64 15.62 2.28
CA ALA A 141 31.01 14.87 1.08
C ALA A 141 29.97 13.77 0.82
N ARG A 142 29.77 13.38 -0.43
CA ARG A 142 28.80 12.35 -0.80
C ARG A 142 29.48 11.22 -1.56
N THR A 143 28.97 10.02 -1.30
CA THR A 143 29.26 8.82 -2.07
C THR A 143 28.11 8.61 -3.04
N THR A 144 28.45 8.22 -4.26
CA THR A 144 27.52 8.00 -5.37
C THR A 144 26.85 6.62 -5.37
N ALA A 145 27.30 5.66 -4.56
CA ALA A 145 26.60 4.37 -4.45
C ALA A 145 25.27 4.55 -3.71
N VAL A 146 24.23 3.86 -4.15
CA VAL A 146 22.87 4.02 -3.61
C VAL A 146 22.14 2.69 -3.47
N PHE A 147 21.25 2.62 -2.48
CA PHE A 147 20.12 1.70 -2.49
C PHE A 147 18.91 2.52 -2.93
N ALA A 148 18.17 2.09 -3.95
CA ALA A 148 17.02 2.83 -4.48
C ALA A 148 15.80 1.92 -4.74
N VAL A 149 14.63 2.39 -4.33
CA VAL A 149 13.32 1.86 -4.72
C VAL A 149 12.62 2.93 -5.56
N TYR A 150 12.25 2.56 -6.78
CA TYR A 150 11.48 3.38 -7.71
C TYR A 150 9.99 3.08 -7.53
N ASP A 151 9.26 3.99 -6.90
CA ASP A 151 7.83 3.83 -6.67
C ASP A 151 7.02 4.13 -7.94
N ASN A 152 5.93 3.40 -8.15
CA ASN A 152 5.03 3.58 -9.29
C ASN A 152 4.41 4.99 -9.36
N SER A 153 4.29 5.69 -8.22
CA SER A 153 3.83 7.08 -8.15
C SER A 153 4.80 8.06 -8.81
N GLY A 154 6.03 7.60 -9.09
CA GLY A 154 7.11 8.39 -9.64
C GLY A 154 8.08 8.94 -8.59
N GLU A 155 7.80 8.76 -7.30
CA GLU A 155 8.73 9.08 -6.22
C GLU A 155 9.88 8.05 -6.17
N THR A 156 11.05 8.46 -5.68
CA THR A 156 12.17 7.53 -5.45
C THR A 156 12.56 7.55 -4.01
N PHE A 157 12.67 6.39 -3.37
CA PHE A 157 13.14 6.28 -1.99
C PHE A 157 14.54 5.69 -2.01
N LEU A 158 15.50 6.35 -1.35
CA LEU A 158 16.88 5.89 -1.38
C LEU A 158 17.64 6.06 -0.07
N VAL A 159 18.62 5.16 0.09
CA VAL A 159 19.70 5.28 1.07
C VAL A 159 20.93 5.79 0.34
N ARG A 160 21.52 6.87 0.85
CA ARG A 160 22.74 7.49 0.31
C ARG A 160 23.83 7.53 1.39
N PRO A 161 24.77 6.58 1.34
CA PRO A 161 26.01 6.65 2.12
C PRO A 161 26.91 7.83 1.72
N SER A 162 27.90 8.10 2.54
CA SER A 162 28.96 9.09 2.30
C SER A 162 30.30 8.51 2.73
N PHE A 163 31.39 9.11 2.25
CA PHE A 163 32.74 8.75 2.65
C PHE A 163 33.58 10.01 2.87
N THR A 164 34.30 10.06 3.98
CA THR A 164 35.36 11.05 4.24
C THR A 164 36.70 10.35 4.46
N TYR A 165 37.67 10.60 3.58
CA TYR A 165 39.04 10.12 3.77
C TYR A 165 39.75 10.95 4.86
N ASN A 166 40.52 10.32 5.75
CA ASN A 166 41.38 10.95 6.77
C ASN A 166 40.70 11.63 7.98
N ASN A 167 39.51 11.20 8.41
CA ASN A 167 39.03 11.61 9.74
C ASN A 167 39.44 10.57 10.81
N ASN A 168 40.02 11.01 11.93
CA ASN A 168 40.52 10.14 13.00
C ASN A 168 39.40 9.33 13.68
N THR A 169 38.16 9.74 13.46
CA THR A 169 36.90 9.05 13.73
C THR A 169 36.08 9.26 12.46
N GLU A 170 35.96 8.24 11.62
CA GLU A 170 35.15 8.31 10.38
C GLU A 170 33.80 8.96 10.71
N SER A 171 33.45 10.05 10.03
CA SER A 171 32.22 10.82 10.26
C SER A 171 31.54 11.04 8.92
N SER A 172 31.00 9.97 8.37
CA SER A 172 30.33 10.00 7.07
C SER A 172 28.84 10.23 7.23
N ARG A 173 28.22 11.06 6.39
CA ARG A 173 26.78 11.30 6.44
C ARG A 173 26.00 10.21 5.68
N LEU A 174 25.16 9.46 6.40
CA LEU A 174 24.20 8.52 5.83
C LEU A 174 22.82 9.18 5.77
N GLU A 175 22.24 9.25 4.57
CA GLU A 175 20.94 9.86 4.36
C GLU A 175 19.88 8.86 3.90
N TYR A 176 18.67 9.10 4.37
CA TYR A 176 17.44 8.44 3.95
C TYR A 176 16.53 9.52 3.41
N LEU A 177 16.24 9.49 2.12
CA LEU A 177 15.53 10.56 1.46
C LEU A 177 14.59 10.04 0.37
N SER A 178 13.58 10.83 0.06
CA SER A 178 12.73 10.65 -1.12
C SER A 178 13.00 11.75 -2.14
N LEU A 179 12.83 11.41 -3.42
CA LEU A 179 12.85 12.34 -4.55
C LEU A 179 11.42 12.54 -5.04
N ASN A 180 11.02 13.80 -5.16
CA ASN A 180 9.68 14.14 -5.63
C ASN A 180 9.54 13.74 -7.12
N ALA A 181 8.38 13.18 -7.49
CA ALA A 181 8.10 12.75 -8.86
C ALA A 181 8.18 13.87 -9.91
N ASP A 182 8.00 15.13 -9.48
CA ASP A 182 8.09 16.32 -10.33
C ASP A 182 9.52 16.88 -10.45
N GLY A 183 10.48 16.36 -9.68
CA GLY A 183 11.85 16.86 -9.63
C GLY A 183 12.02 18.21 -8.93
N SER A 184 11.00 18.67 -8.18
CA SER A 184 11.04 19.93 -7.43
C SER A 184 12.05 19.94 -6.28
N GLY A 185 12.44 18.76 -5.79
CA GLY A 185 13.39 18.64 -4.69
C GLY A 185 13.48 17.24 -4.12
N LYS A 186 14.09 17.17 -2.93
CA LYS A 186 14.12 15.98 -2.07
C LYS A 186 13.47 16.27 -0.72
N THR A 187 12.96 15.21 -0.11
CA THR A 187 12.60 15.20 1.30
C THR A 187 13.57 14.30 2.05
N THR A 188 14.24 14.82 3.07
CA THR A 188 15.14 13.99 3.91
C THR A 188 14.36 13.48 5.10
N THR A 189 14.00 12.19 5.07
CA THR A 189 13.32 11.50 6.17
C THR A 189 14.22 11.44 7.40
N HIS A 190 15.51 11.12 7.19
CA HIS A 190 16.47 11.02 8.27
C HIS A 190 17.92 11.16 7.81
N THR A 191 18.79 11.55 8.73
CA THR A 191 20.24 11.58 8.53
C THR A 191 20.95 11.12 9.80
N SER A 192 21.98 10.29 9.62
CA SER A 192 22.87 9.86 10.70
C SER A 192 24.33 10.01 10.26
N PHE A 193 25.23 10.26 11.22
CA PHE A 193 26.67 10.21 11.00
C PHE A 193 27.21 8.83 11.36
N VAL A 194 27.94 8.23 10.44
CA VAL A 194 28.51 6.88 10.56
C VAL A 194 29.85 6.98 11.27
N TYR A 195 30.05 6.19 12.32
CA TYR A 195 31.29 6.14 13.11
C TYR A 195 31.81 4.72 13.30
N SER A 196 33.13 4.55 13.28
CA SER A 196 33.79 3.27 13.60
C SER A 196 33.79 2.93 15.09
N ASN A 197 33.46 3.89 15.96
CA ASN A 197 33.56 3.77 17.42
C ASN A 197 32.36 4.40 18.16
N ALA A 198 31.23 4.60 17.48
CA ALA A 198 29.99 5.01 18.13
C ALA A 198 28.85 4.09 17.70
N PHE A 199 28.27 3.38 18.66
CA PHE A 199 27.15 2.49 18.46
C PHE A 199 25.91 3.06 19.16
N ALA A 200 24.82 3.18 18.40
CA ALA A 200 23.52 3.53 18.94
C ALA A 200 22.50 2.48 18.46
N GLN A 201 21.79 1.89 19.40
CA GLN A 201 20.73 0.91 19.10
C GLN A 201 19.62 1.54 18.25
N ASN A 202 19.22 2.77 18.59
CA ASN A 202 18.20 3.54 17.85
C ASN A 202 18.81 4.84 17.33
N PRO A 203 19.50 4.80 16.16
CA PRO A 203 20.26 5.93 15.67
C PRO A 203 19.36 7.11 15.32
N THR A 204 19.57 8.25 16.01
CA THR A 204 18.93 9.54 15.71
C THR A 204 19.88 10.55 15.10
N SER A 205 21.19 10.34 15.24
CA SER A 205 22.22 11.27 14.76
C SER A 205 23.56 10.58 14.51
N GLN A 206 23.80 9.44 15.15
CA GLN A 206 25.01 8.65 15.01
C GLN A 206 24.61 7.20 14.74
N THR A 207 25.28 6.54 13.80
CA THR A 207 25.09 5.14 13.46
C THR A 207 26.45 4.46 13.36
N TYR A 208 26.45 3.15 13.53
CA TYR A 208 27.68 2.38 13.57
C TYR A 208 28.14 2.03 12.16
N LEU A 209 29.45 2.13 11.93
CA LEU A 209 30.11 1.83 10.66
C LEU A 209 29.80 0.43 10.15
N TYR A 210 29.95 -0.56 11.04
CA TYR A 210 29.76 -1.96 10.72
C TYR A 210 28.28 -2.32 10.70
N GLY A 211 27.56 -1.73 9.76
CA GLY A 211 26.16 -2.00 9.49
C GLY A 211 25.79 -1.67 8.07
N SER A 212 24.58 -2.07 7.70
CA SER A 212 23.98 -1.81 6.40
C SER A 212 22.52 -1.45 6.58
N SER A 213 21.93 -0.80 5.57
CA SER A 213 20.52 -0.41 5.62
C SER A 213 19.85 -0.46 4.25
N ALA A 214 18.53 -0.45 4.28
CA ALA A 214 17.64 -0.35 3.13
C ALA A 214 16.47 0.59 3.46
N TYR A 215 15.83 1.17 2.44
CA TYR A 215 14.63 2.00 2.59
C TYR A 215 13.50 1.38 1.76
N LEU A 216 12.55 0.74 2.42
CA LEU A 216 11.65 -0.24 1.79
C LEU A 216 10.19 0.10 2.01
N PRO A 217 9.29 -0.21 1.05
CA PRO A 217 7.86 -0.24 1.30
C PRO A 217 7.57 -1.42 2.24
N LEU A 218 6.93 -1.18 3.40
CA LEU A 218 6.51 -2.21 4.33
C LEU A 218 5.03 -2.03 4.69
N GLY A 219 4.27 -3.12 4.67
CA GLY A 219 2.88 -3.17 5.12
C GLY A 219 2.76 -3.08 6.65
N SER A 220 1.55 -2.76 7.13
CA SER A 220 1.21 -2.91 8.55
C SER A 220 0.84 -4.36 8.87
N LYS A 221 1.13 -4.82 10.09
CA LYS A 221 0.89 -6.20 10.52
C LYS A 221 -0.60 -6.60 10.46
N ASP A 222 -1.49 -5.66 10.72
CA ASP A 222 -2.93 -5.92 10.74
C ASP A 222 -3.59 -5.66 9.38
N ASN A 223 -2.93 -4.91 8.48
CA ASN A 223 -3.37 -4.66 7.13
C ASN A 223 -2.17 -4.51 6.18
N PHE A 224 -1.84 -5.59 5.47
CA PHE A 224 -0.68 -5.64 4.59
C PHE A 224 -0.76 -4.62 3.45
N ALA A 225 -1.97 -4.25 3.00
CA ALA A 225 -2.18 -3.25 1.95
C ALA A 225 -1.92 -1.80 2.40
N ASP A 226 -1.81 -1.55 3.71
CA ASP A 226 -1.40 -0.26 4.25
C ASP A 226 0.14 -0.17 4.28
N ILE A 227 0.69 0.21 3.13
CA ILE A 227 2.13 0.24 2.86
C ILE A 227 2.70 1.61 3.21
N GLY A 228 3.77 1.62 4.00
CA GLY A 228 4.57 2.81 4.31
C GLY A 228 6.05 2.56 4.10
N TYR A 229 6.79 3.57 3.65
CA TYR A 229 8.23 3.46 3.46
C TYR A 229 8.97 3.57 4.79
N GLU A 230 9.77 2.56 5.12
CA GLU A 230 10.50 2.45 6.37
C GLU A 230 11.98 2.12 6.18
N VAL A 231 12.80 2.70 7.07
CA VAL A 231 14.23 2.40 7.11
C VAL A 231 14.45 1.11 7.90
N VAL A 232 15.17 0.18 7.29
CA VAL A 232 15.56 -1.08 7.92
C VAL A 232 17.07 -1.10 8.09
N TYR A 233 17.51 -1.43 9.30
CA TYR A 233 18.92 -1.49 9.66
C TYR A 233 19.33 -2.93 9.88
N SER A 234 20.59 -3.22 9.57
CA SER A 234 21.32 -4.42 9.98
C SER A 234 22.62 -3.97 10.63
N THR A 235 22.85 -4.32 11.88
CA THR A 235 24.00 -3.77 12.65
C THR A 235 24.51 -4.76 13.68
N GLN A 236 25.51 -4.36 14.47
CA GLN A 236 26.07 -5.16 15.56
C GLN A 236 25.24 -5.05 16.84
N SER A 237 25.41 -6.00 17.77
CA SER A 237 24.72 -5.97 19.07
C SER A 237 25.36 -5.01 20.09
N ALA A 238 26.61 -4.63 19.85
CA ALA A 238 27.36 -3.70 20.69
C ALA A 238 28.49 -3.02 19.89
N GLN A 239 29.07 -1.99 20.49
CA GLN A 239 30.30 -1.39 20.00
C GLN A 239 31.49 -2.36 20.10
N ALA A 240 32.30 -2.42 19.04
CA ALA A 240 33.52 -3.21 18.97
C ALA A 240 34.59 -2.46 18.15
N THR A 241 35.84 -2.92 18.17
CA THR A 241 36.90 -2.37 17.31
C THR A 241 36.91 -2.97 15.90
N GLY A 242 35.86 -3.71 15.54
CA GLY A 242 35.70 -4.45 14.28
C GLY A 242 34.30 -5.06 14.16
N ALA A 243 34.03 -5.74 13.04
CA ALA A 243 32.82 -6.55 12.85
C ALA A 243 32.96 -7.86 13.64
N ALA A 244 32.37 -7.92 14.84
CA ALA A 244 32.55 -9.04 15.77
C ALA A 244 31.24 -9.66 16.26
N ASN A 245 30.18 -8.87 16.44
CA ASN A 245 28.93 -9.34 17.04
C ASN A 245 27.73 -8.88 16.22
N TYR A 246 27.29 -9.69 15.26
CA TYR A 246 26.09 -9.38 14.50
C TYR A 246 24.85 -9.30 15.40
N GLY A 247 24.12 -8.19 15.30
CA GLY A 247 22.97 -7.88 16.14
C GLY A 247 21.61 -8.14 15.48
N GLY A 248 21.60 -8.40 14.17
CA GLY A 248 20.36 -8.68 13.44
C GLY A 248 19.81 -7.49 12.67
N VAL A 249 18.59 -7.68 12.17
CA VAL A 249 17.84 -6.75 11.31
C VAL A 249 16.67 -6.16 12.10
N TYR A 250 16.50 -4.84 12.10
CA TYR A 250 15.39 -4.14 12.76
C TYR A 250 14.83 -3.00 11.92
N VAL A 251 13.55 -2.69 12.16
CA VAL A 251 12.85 -1.57 11.52
C VAL A 251 13.00 -0.35 12.42
N ARG A 252 13.36 0.79 11.84
CA ARG A 252 13.67 2.03 12.56
C ARG A 252 12.55 2.46 13.51
N SER A 253 11.31 2.51 13.04
CA SER A 253 10.16 3.00 13.81
C SER A 253 9.80 2.11 15.00
N GLN A 254 10.08 0.81 14.93
CA GLN A 254 9.92 -0.14 16.04
C GLN A 254 11.10 -0.13 17.02
N GLY A 255 12.26 0.34 16.54
CA GLY A 255 13.50 0.36 17.29
C GLY A 255 14.21 -1.00 17.42
N TYR A 256 15.41 -0.95 17.98
CA TYR A 256 16.36 -2.06 18.06
C TYR A 256 15.83 -3.27 18.80
N THR A 257 14.93 -3.11 19.77
CA THR A 257 14.33 -4.23 20.50
C THR A 257 13.50 -5.14 19.60
N SER A 258 13.12 -4.67 18.40
CA SER A 258 12.45 -5.48 17.38
C SER A 258 13.41 -6.28 16.50
N HIS A 259 14.71 -6.29 16.81
CA HIS A 259 15.69 -7.00 15.97
C HIS A 259 15.38 -8.50 15.89
N THR A 260 15.58 -9.03 14.70
CA THR A 260 15.62 -10.46 14.45
C THR A 260 17.02 -10.79 13.98
N GLN A 261 17.62 -11.85 14.51
CA GLN A 261 18.91 -12.32 14.04
C GLN A 261 18.69 -13.46 13.04
N PRO A 262 18.84 -13.23 11.71
CA PRO A 262 18.75 -14.30 10.74
C PRO A 262 19.62 -15.50 11.09
N LYS A 263 19.14 -16.71 10.80
CA LYS A 263 19.88 -17.94 11.03
C LYS A 263 21.15 -17.96 10.19
N GLN A 264 22.30 -18.17 10.83
CA GLN A 264 23.60 -17.96 10.20
C GLN A 264 23.81 -18.95 9.06
N ASN A 265 24.23 -18.43 7.90
CA ASN A 265 24.49 -19.20 6.69
C ASN A 265 23.31 -20.05 6.18
N LEU A 266 22.08 -19.78 6.61
CA LEU A 266 20.89 -20.34 5.99
C LEU A 266 20.46 -19.45 4.83
N ASN A 267 20.90 -19.77 3.61
CA ASN A 267 20.62 -18.96 2.43
C ASN A 267 19.60 -19.63 1.49
N ALA A 268 18.81 -18.81 0.80
CA ALA A 268 17.92 -19.23 -0.29
C ALA A 268 17.99 -18.21 -1.43
N ARG A 269 17.63 -18.62 -2.63
CA ARG A 269 17.54 -17.77 -3.83
C ARG A 269 16.10 -17.43 -4.11
N ASP A 270 15.84 -16.16 -4.40
CA ASP A 270 14.54 -15.74 -4.92
C ASP A 270 14.34 -16.19 -6.39
N GLN A 271 13.16 -15.88 -6.93
CA GLN A 271 12.80 -16.17 -8.32
C GLN A 271 13.70 -15.48 -9.36
N TYR A 272 14.46 -14.45 -8.96
CA TYR A 272 15.40 -13.73 -9.81
C TYR A 272 16.84 -14.28 -9.68
N GLY A 273 17.04 -15.35 -8.91
CA GLY A 273 18.35 -15.97 -8.67
C GLY A 273 19.23 -15.25 -7.66
N VAL A 274 18.72 -14.21 -6.99
CA VAL A 274 19.43 -13.44 -5.96
C VAL A 274 19.38 -14.21 -4.64
N ALA A 275 20.54 -14.52 -4.08
CA ALA A 275 20.64 -15.24 -2.81
C ALA A 275 20.55 -14.29 -1.60
N THR A 276 19.83 -14.71 -0.56
CA THR A 276 19.97 -14.14 0.78
C THR A 276 21.40 -14.31 1.29
N ARG A 277 21.80 -13.45 2.23
CA ARG A 277 23.16 -13.43 2.78
C ARG A 277 23.09 -13.22 4.28
N THR A 278 23.20 -14.33 5.01
CA THR A 278 23.11 -14.39 6.48
C THR A 278 24.44 -14.83 7.12
N ASN A 279 25.57 -14.53 6.47
CA ASN A 279 26.91 -14.91 6.96
C ASN A 279 27.43 -14.04 8.12
N TYR A 280 26.64 -13.06 8.57
CA TYR A 280 26.97 -12.08 9.60
C TYR A 280 28.08 -11.08 9.21
N GLY A 281 28.35 -10.95 7.92
CA GLY A 281 29.16 -9.86 7.39
C GLY A 281 28.39 -8.54 7.43
N ALA A 282 28.94 -7.52 8.09
CA ALA A 282 28.32 -6.21 8.23
C ALA A 282 28.04 -5.51 6.88
N ASP A 283 28.83 -5.82 5.87
CA ASP A 283 28.80 -5.30 4.51
C ASP A 283 28.12 -6.25 3.51
N ASN A 284 27.54 -7.35 3.97
CA ASN A 284 27.01 -8.39 3.10
C ASN A 284 25.71 -8.99 3.64
N VAL A 285 24.68 -8.14 3.75
CA VAL A 285 23.37 -8.51 4.29
C VAL A 285 22.36 -8.54 3.16
N ALA A 286 21.64 -9.65 3.04
CA ALA A 286 20.47 -9.75 2.18
C ALA A 286 19.40 -10.65 2.78
N VAL A 287 18.15 -10.21 2.77
CA VAL A 287 17.00 -10.91 3.37
C VAL A 287 15.81 -10.89 2.40
N LEU A 288 14.83 -11.76 2.60
CA LEU A 288 13.66 -11.83 1.72
C LEU A 288 12.67 -10.72 2.04
N TYR A 289 11.95 -10.30 1.01
CA TYR A 289 10.77 -9.45 1.04
C TYR A 289 9.60 -10.21 0.41
N ASP A 290 8.51 -10.35 1.15
CA ASP A 290 7.27 -10.97 0.69
C ASP A 290 6.45 -9.96 -0.13
N ASN A 291 6.26 -10.22 -1.42
CA ASN A 291 5.49 -9.33 -2.29
C ASN A 291 3.98 -9.36 -2.02
N GLN A 292 3.45 -10.38 -1.34
CA GLN A 292 2.03 -10.48 -1.01
C GLN A 292 1.71 -9.81 0.34
N LYS A 293 2.63 -9.94 1.30
CA LYS A 293 2.46 -9.39 2.66
C LYS A 293 3.17 -8.06 2.88
N HIS A 294 4.02 -7.66 1.94
CA HIS A 294 4.85 -6.45 2.00
C HIS A 294 5.69 -6.38 3.28
N CYS A 295 6.36 -7.48 3.64
CA CYS A 295 7.13 -7.59 4.87
C CYS A 295 8.48 -8.25 4.62
N LEU A 296 9.45 -8.03 5.51
CA LEU A 296 10.71 -8.77 5.46
C LEU A 296 10.55 -10.14 6.10
N VAL A 297 11.14 -11.17 5.50
CA VAL A 297 11.05 -12.54 5.97
C VAL A 297 12.45 -13.12 6.18
N MET A 298 12.65 -13.71 7.35
CA MET A 298 13.90 -14.37 7.73
C MET A 298 13.64 -15.47 8.75
N VAL A 299 14.49 -16.50 8.76
CA VAL A 299 14.47 -17.54 9.81
C VAL A 299 15.30 -17.02 10.97
N ASP A 300 14.78 -17.04 12.19
CA ASP A 300 15.49 -16.60 13.39
C ASP A 300 16.51 -17.64 13.87
N GLU A 301 17.70 -17.19 14.29
CA GLU A 301 18.80 -18.03 14.79
C GLU A 301 18.41 -18.80 16.06
N GLY A 302 17.76 -18.13 17.02
CA GLY A 302 17.47 -18.71 18.33
C GLY A 302 16.32 -19.72 18.31
N THR A 303 15.31 -19.49 17.47
CA THR A 303 14.09 -20.30 17.43
C THR A 303 13.99 -21.21 16.20
N SER A 304 14.76 -20.95 15.14
CA SER A 304 14.60 -21.58 13.82
C SER A 304 13.20 -21.41 13.21
N LEU A 305 12.43 -20.43 13.68
CA LEU A 305 11.11 -20.09 13.15
C LEU A 305 11.22 -18.98 12.12
N VAL A 306 10.30 -18.98 11.15
CA VAL A 306 10.15 -17.87 10.21
C VAL A 306 9.55 -16.66 10.94
N ILE A 307 10.22 -15.52 10.80
CA ILE A 307 9.79 -14.22 11.31
C ILE A 307 9.41 -13.33 10.14
N GLU A 308 8.21 -12.76 10.23
CA GLU A 308 7.72 -11.73 9.31
C GLU A 308 7.86 -10.36 9.99
N LYS A 309 8.49 -9.41 9.30
CA LYS A 309 8.82 -8.08 9.81
C LYS A 309 8.06 -7.01 9.05
N TYR A 310 7.01 -6.49 9.68
CA TYR A 310 6.17 -5.41 9.17
C TYR A 310 6.72 -4.06 9.59
N ARG A 311 6.07 -2.96 9.16
CA ARG A 311 6.48 -1.61 9.56
C ARG A 311 6.26 -1.34 11.06
N ASP A 312 5.23 -1.93 11.65
CA ASP A 312 4.72 -1.64 12.99
C ASP A 312 4.86 -2.81 13.98
N GLY A 313 5.40 -3.94 13.56
CA GLY A 313 5.69 -5.06 14.45
C GLY A 313 6.27 -6.28 13.74
N ASN A 314 6.57 -7.29 14.55
CA ASN A 314 6.99 -8.60 14.07
C ASN A 314 5.84 -9.63 14.26
N VAL A 315 5.82 -10.64 13.40
CA VAL A 315 5.05 -11.87 13.58
C VAL A 315 6.01 -13.04 13.62
N VAL A 316 6.04 -13.73 14.76
CA VAL A 316 6.71 -15.03 14.88
C VAL A 316 5.73 -16.08 14.38
N THR A 317 6.07 -16.77 13.30
CA THR A 317 5.20 -17.82 12.75
C THR A 317 5.47 -19.17 13.43
N ASN A 318 4.59 -20.15 13.19
CA ASN A 318 4.81 -21.53 13.63
C ASN A 318 5.59 -22.37 12.60
N ILE A 319 6.14 -21.73 11.57
CA ILE A 319 6.87 -22.42 10.48
C ILE A 319 8.33 -22.56 10.91
N ALA A 320 8.76 -23.79 11.18
CA ALA A 320 10.13 -24.11 11.53
C ALA A 320 10.93 -24.52 10.28
N ILE A 321 12.14 -24.00 10.14
CA ILE A 321 13.05 -24.29 9.03
C ILE A 321 14.39 -24.76 9.58
N ALA A 322 14.74 -26.02 9.31
CA ALA A 322 15.93 -26.65 9.84
C ALA A 322 17.17 -26.42 8.97
N ASN A 323 17.01 -26.44 7.65
CA ASN A 323 18.11 -26.50 6.68
C ASN A 323 17.81 -25.72 5.38
N GLU A 324 18.83 -25.55 4.53
CA GLU A 324 18.74 -24.76 3.30
C GLU A 324 17.73 -25.33 2.28
N ALA A 325 17.55 -26.65 2.22
CA ALA A 325 16.59 -27.25 1.28
C ALA A 325 15.15 -26.93 1.67
N GLU A 326 14.81 -27.02 2.96
CA GLU A 326 13.50 -26.57 3.48
C GLU A 326 13.30 -25.07 3.27
N TRP A 327 14.37 -24.28 3.45
CA TRP A 327 14.30 -22.84 3.24
C TRP A 327 14.05 -22.50 1.77
N GLN A 328 14.78 -23.13 0.85
CA GLN A 328 14.58 -22.94 -0.58
C GLN A 328 13.18 -23.38 -1.02
N ALA A 329 12.68 -24.53 -0.54
CA ALA A 329 11.32 -24.97 -0.85
C ALA A 329 10.26 -23.96 -0.36
N TYR A 330 10.43 -23.40 0.84
CA TYR A 330 9.54 -22.34 1.34
C TYR A 330 9.55 -21.09 0.45
N VAL A 331 10.72 -20.75 -0.11
CA VAL A 331 10.90 -19.62 -1.03
C VAL A 331 10.28 -19.88 -2.41
N ASP A 332 10.51 -21.06 -2.98
CA ASP A 332 10.03 -21.44 -4.32
C ASP A 332 8.50 -21.46 -4.42
N GLU A 333 7.80 -21.66 -3.31
CA GLU A 333 6.32 -21.67 -3.23
C GLU A 333 5.67 -20.28 -3.21
N ARG A 334 6.45 -19.20 -3.08
CA ARG A 334 5.96 -17.86 -2.76
C ARG A 334 6.63 -16.79 -3.61
N ASP A 335 5.99 -15.63 -3.70
CA ASP A 335 6.52 -14.47 -4.43
C ASP A 335 7.44 -13.65 -3.53
N PHE A 336 8.71 -14.07 -3.46
CA PHE A 336 9.74 -13.36 -2.71
C PHE A 336 10.69 -12.59 -3.62
N THR A 337 11.21 -11.49 -3.07
CA THR A 337 12.33 -10.74 -3.62
C THR A 337 13.41 -10.58 -2.59
N THR A 338 14.66 -10.87 -2.93
CA THR A 338 15.79 -10.68 -2.03
C THR A 338 16.25 -9.22 -2.04
N ILE A 339 16.26 -8.62 -0.86
CA ILE A 339 16.72 -7.25 -0.64
C ILE A 339 18.17 -7.25 -0.21
N CYS A 340 19.05 -6.71 -1.05
CA CYS A 340 20.47 -6.52 -0.77
C CYS A 340 20.67 -5.15 -0.12
N PHE A 341 21.07 -5.13 1.15
CA PHE A 341 21.26 -3.88 1.90
C PHE A 341 22.54 -3.19 1.42
N ILE A 342 22.60 -1.86 1.55
CA ILE A 342 23.81 -1.09 1.26
C ILE A 342 24.60 -0.83 2.54
N TYR A 343 25.91 -1.05 2.48
CA TYR A 343 26.80 -0.81 3.61
C TYR A 343 26.84 0.69 3.97
N HIS A 344 26.89 1.01 5.27
CA HIS A 344 26.85 2.39 5.74
C HIS A 344 28.03 3.25 5.27
N ASN A 345 29.16 2.63 4.93
CA ASN A 345 30.36 3.32 4.47
C ASN A 345 30.89 2.71 3.17
N ILE A 346 30.28 3.13 2.07
CA ILE A 346 30.79 2.91 0.72
C ILE A 346 31.23 4.27 0.16
N SER A 347 32.22 4.30 -0.74
CA SER A 347 32.78 5.54 -1.34
C SER A 347 32.24 5.82 -2.75
N GLN A 348 32.22 4.79 -3.60
CA GLN A 348 31.75 4.78 -4.98
C GLN A 348 31.49 3.31 -5.30
N PRO A 349 30.54 2.98 -6.19
CA PRO A 349 30.35 1.59 -6.59
C PRO A 349 31.52 1.08 -7.46
N TYR A 350 31.54 -0.22 -7.73
CA TYR A 350 32.54 -0.86 -8.58
C TYR A 350 32.02 -1.04 -10.01
N GLY A 351 32.90 -0.83 -10.99
CA GLY A 351 32.64 -1.10 -12.40
C GLY A 351 33.88 -1.70 -13.07
N ILE A 352 33.74 -2.14 -14.32
CA ILE A 352 34.87 -2.61 -15.11
C ILE A 352 35.54 -1.41 -15.75
N ARG A 353 36.84 -1.23 -15.48
CA ARG A 353 37.63 -0.17 -16.11
C ARG A 353 38.00 -0.59 -17.53
N ARG A 354 37.64 0.22 -18.53
CA ARG A 354 37.98 -0.04 -19.93
C ARG A 354 39.49 -0.24 -20.09
N TYR A 355 39.86 -1.13 -21.01
CA TYR A 355 41.25 -1.51 -21.35
C TYR A 355 42.05 -2.28 -20.28
N THR A 356 41.53 -2.42 -19.06
CA THR A 356 42.17 -3.24 -18.02
C THR A 356 41.43 -4.54 -17.74
N SER A 357 40.16 -4.63 -18.16
CA SER A 357 39.22 -5.75 -17.89
C SER A 357 39.01 -6.07 -16.40
N GLY A 358 39.69 -5.35 -15.50
CA GLY A 358 39.56 -5.49 -14.06
C GLY A 358 38.41 -4.67 -13.51
N GLU A 359 37.73 -5.24 -12.53
CA GLU A 359 36.77 -4.52 -11.72
C GLU A 359 37.51 -3.59 -10.76
N ALA A 360 37.12 -2.33 -10.75
CA ALA A 360 37.71 -1.29 -9.93
C ALA A 360 36.61 -0.38 -9.40
N ARG A 361 36.82 0.16 -8.20
CA ARG A 361 36.00 1.25 -7.68
C ARG A 361 36.00 2.37 -8.71
N LEU A 362 34.82 2.90 -9.05
CA LEU A 362 34.67 4.07 -9.91
C LEU A 362 35.49 5.19 -9.27
N ASN A 363 36.61 5.54 -9.89
CA ASN A 363 37.57 6.50 -9.39
C ASN A 363 38.30 7.10 -10.59
N SER A 364 38.90 8.27 -10.43
CA SER A 364 39.54 9.02 -11.51
C SER A 364 38.55 9.71 -12.46
N HIS A 365 38.92 10.94 -12.75
CA HIS A 365 38.24 11.85 -13.65
C HIS A 365 38.57 11.59 -15.13
N SER A 366 39.53 10.71 -15.42
CA SER A 366 40.05 10.47 -16.78
C SER A 366 40.05 8.98 -17.13
N ALA A 367 39.13 8.22 -16.56
CA ALA A 367 38.95 6.80 -16.83
C ALA A 367 37.53 6.52 -17.30
N SER A 368 37.42 5.60 -18.25
CA SER A 368 36.15 5.09 -18.74
C SER A 368 35.80 3.78 -18.05
N TYR A 369 34.53 3.66 -17.69
CA TYR A 369 33.98 2.51 -16.97
C TYR A 369 32.75 1.96 -17.70
N TYR A 370 32.44 0.70 -17.45
CA TYR A 370 31.16 0.12 -17.80
C TYR A 370 30.83 -0.99 -16.81
N GLY A 371 29.56 -1.35 -16.73
CA GLY A 371 29.14 -2.42 -15.85
C GLY A 371 27.64 -2.42 -15.67
N TYR A 372 27.22 -3.16 -14.65
CA TYR A 372 25.83 -3.24 -14.26
C TYR A 372 25.71 -3.42 -12.74
N PHE A 373 24.56 -3.03 -12.20
CA PHE A 373 24.10 -3.42 -10.87
C PHE A 373 22.77 -4.15 -11.01
N GLY A 374 22.70 -5.40 -10.56
CA GLY A 374 21.56 -6.28 -10.85
C GLY A 374 21.98 -7.74 -11.02
N VAL A 375 21.23 -8.47 -11.84
CA VAL A 375 21.47 -9.87 -12.21
C VAL A 375 21.66 -9.96 -13.72
N PHE A 376 22.85 -10.37 -14.14
CA PHE A 376 23.17 -10.54 -15.56
C PHE A 376 24.09 -11.75 -15.73
N ASN A 377 23.75 -12.65 -16.67
CA ASN A 377 24.46 -13.92 -16.91
C ASN A 377 24.76 -14.68 -15.60
N ASP A 378 23.71 -14.95 -14.81
CA ASP A 378 23.77 -15.64 -13.51
C ASP A 378 24.69 -14.98 -12.45
N THR A 379 25.17 -13.78 -12.72
CA THR A 379 26.08 -13.04 -11.83
C THR A 379 25.34 -11.89 -11.18
N VAL A 380 25.25 -11.96 -9.85
CA VAL A 380 24.59 -10.94 -9.02
C VAL A 380 25.59 -9.88 -8.59
N LYS A 381 25.32 -8.60 -8.92
CA LYS A 381 26.10 -7.42 -8.50
C LYS A 381 25.19 -6.39 -7.87
N MET A 382 24.78 -6.65 -6.63
CA MET A 382 23.85 -5.79 -5.90
C MET A 382 24.27 -5.60 -4.44
N GLY A 383 24.22 -4.34 -4.00
CA GLY A 383 24.39 -3.91 -2.62
C GLY A 383 25.76 -4.19 -2.00
N GLY A 384 25.75 -4.28 -0.68
CA GLY A 384 26.92 -4.48 0.16
C GLY A 384 27.89 -3.29 0.16
N ALA A 385 29.19 -3.56 0.32
CA ALA A 385 30.25 -2.53 0.27
C ALA A 385 30.80 -2.26 -1.14
N ARG A 386 30.21 -2.82 -2.20
CA ARG A 386 30.76 -2.73 -3.56
C ARG A 386 29.80 -2.20 -4.63
N TYR A 387 28.51 -2.52 -4.55
CA TYR A 387 27.57 -2.22 -5.63
C TYR A 387 26.40 -1.38 -5.14
N SER A 388 25.79 -0.64 -6.04
CA SER A 388 24.45 -0.09 -5.81
C SER A 388 23.41 -1.22 -5.83
N ALA A 389 22.20 -0.95 -5.33
CA ALA A 389 21.08 -1.87 -5.43
C ALA A 389 19.84 -1.08 -5.87
N HIS A 390 19.17 -1.58 -6.91
CA HIS A 390 18.04 -0.90 -7.54
C HIS A 390 16.84 -1.84 -7.58
N TYR A 391 15.70 -1.31 -7.18
CA TYR A 391 14.42 -2.01 -7.16
C TYR A 391 13.34 -1.09 -7.74
N ARG A 392 12.30 -1.67 -8.33
CA ARG A 392 11.07 -0.98 -8.67
C ARG A 392 9.92 -1.54 -7.84
N PHE A 393 9.02 -0.67 -7.42
CA PHE A 393 7.76 -1.05 -6.81
C PHE A 393 6.66 -0.84 -7.84
N THR A 394 6.09 -1.93 -8.37
CA THR A 394 5.21 -1.91 -9.53
C THR A 394 3.80 -1.42 -9.20
N GLU A 395 2.97 -1.23 -10.22
CA GLU A 395 1.55 -0.87 -10.06
C GLU A 395 0.78 -1.95 -9.29
N GLU A 396 1.16 -3.22 -9.47
CA GLU A 396 0.64 -4.38 -8.75
C GLU A 396 1.22 -4.53 -7.34
N GLN A 397 1.92 -3.50 -6.83
CA GLN A 397 2.55 -3.48 -5.51
C GLN A 397 3.63 -4.56 -5.32
N ARG A 398 4.28 -4.99 -6.40
CA ARG A 398 5.38 -5.96 -6.33
C ARG A 398 6.71 -5.23 -6.30
N LEU A 399 7.59 -5.59 -5.38
CA LEU A 399 8.96 -5.13 -5.37
C LEU A 399 9.78 -6.07 -6.23
N GLU A 400 10.50 -5.53 -7.20
CA GLU A 400 11.29 -6.31 -8.16
C GLU A 400 12.67 -5.68 -8.33
N PRO A 401 13.75 -6.49 -8.42
CA PRO A 401 15.08 -5.96 -8.69
C PRO A 401 15.17 -5.45 -10.15
N VAL A 402 16.01 -4.44 -10.35
CA VAL A 402 16.21 -3.78 -11.65
C VAL A 402 17.66 -3.91 -12.05
N ASN A 403 17.89 -4.24 -13.32
CA ASN A 403 19.21 -4.18 -13.93
C ASN A 403 19.54 -2.73 -14.30
N PHE A 404 20.51 -2.14 -13.60
CA PHE A 404 21.08 -0.84 -13.89
C PHE A 404 22.37 -1.03 -14.70
N PHE A 405 22.28 -0.93 -16.02
CA PHE A 405 23.47 -0.94 -16.88
C PHE A 405 24.02 0.47 -17.02
N PHE A 406 25.33 0.59 -17.01
CA PHE A 406 25.97 1.88 -17.22
C PHE A 406 27.23 1.77 -18.07
N MET A 407 27.48 2.86 -18.79
CA MET A 407 28.70 3.10 -19.52
C MET A 407 29.10 4.54 -19.31
N SER A 408 30.35 4.77 -18.92
CA SER A 408 30.90 6.10 -18.74
C SER A 408 32.19 6.26 -19.52
N ASN A 409 32.28 7.39 -20.22
CA ASN A 409 33.47 7.86 -20.89
C ASN A 409 33.88 9.18 -20.27
N SER A 410 35.11 9.26 -19.77
CA SER A 410 35.66 10.50 -19.22
C SER A 410 36.98 10.80 -19.89
N GLN A 411 37.12 12.00 -20.46
CA GLN A 411 38.38 12.50 -21.00
C GLN A 411 39.20 13.20 -19.91
N PRO A 412 40.53 13.26 -20.05
CA PRO A 412 41.35 14.08 -19.16
C PRO A 412 40.97 15.55 -19.22
N HIS A 413 41.12 16.28 -18.10
CA HIS A 413 40.86 17.72 -17.95
C HIS A 413 41.44 18.61 -19.08
N ARG A 414 42.49 18.13 -19.76
CA ARG A 414 43.05 18.71 -20.98
C ARG A 414 43.21 17.61 -22.03
N ALA A 415 42.49 17.74 -23.14
CA ALA A 415 42.62 16.87 -24.30
C ALA A 415 43.29 17.64 -25.43
N SER A 416 44.32 17.04 -26.06
CA SER A 416 44.93 17.62 -27.26
C SER A 416 44.02 17.38 -28.47
N ASP A 417 43.80 18.40 -29.28
CA ASP A 417 43.12 18.31 -30.56
C ASP A 417 43.99 18.92 -31.68
N SER A 418 43.49 18.91 -32.91
CA SER A 418 44.20 19.46 -34.09
C SER A 418 44.36 20.98 -34.05
N ASN A 419 43.69 21.68 -33.13
CA ASN A 419 43.67 23.14 -32.99
C ASN A 419 44.32 23.63 -31.68
N GLY A 420 44.84 22.72 -30.84
CA GLY A 420 45.49 23.05 -29.56
C GLY A 420 45.08 22.11 -28.42
N THR A 421 44.93 22.66 -27.22
CA THR A 421 44.41 21.94 -26.04
C THR A 421 42.99 22.40 -25.76
N MET A 422 42.05 21.46 -25.77
CA MET A 422 40.66 21.69 -25.44
C MET A 422 40.29 21.11 -24.08
N ASN A 423 39.15 21.52 -23.56
CA ASN A 423 38.55 20.94 -22.37
C ASN A 423 38.12 19.49 -22.62
N GLY A 424 38.45 18.61 -21.68
CA GLY A 424 37.93 17.24 -21.68
C GLY A 424 36.42 17.22 -21.52
N GLU A 425 35.77 16.32 -22.25
CA GLU A 425 34.33 16.05 -22.13
C GLU A 425 34.09 14.69 -21.48
N GLY A 426 32.91 14.49 -20.92
CA GLY A 426 32.49 13.17 -20.48
C GLY A 426 31.03 12.88 -20.74
N GLU A 427 30.73 11.60 -20.89
CA GLU A 427 29.39 11.08 -21.13
C GLU A 427 29.15 9.87 -20.24
N VAL A 428 27.97 9.79 -19.64
CA VAL A 428 27.46 8.56 -19.03
C VAL A 428 26.12 8.22 -19.66
N VAL A 429 25.96 6.93 -19.97
CA VAL A 429 24.71 6.35 -20.45
C VAL A 429 24.28 5.30 -19.45
N VAL A 430 23.00 5.32 -19.08
CA VAL A 430 22.38 4.36 -18.19
C VAL A 430 21.17 3.75 -18.87
N ALA A 431 21.03 2.44 -18.77
CA ALA A 431 19.82 1.73 -19.14
C ALA A 431 19.28 0.96 -17.92
N LEU A 432 17.98 1.07 -17.69
CA LEU A 432 17.25 0.31 -16.70
C LEU A 432 16.46 -0.78 -17.42
N GLU A 433 16.72 -2.02 -17.04
CA GLU A 433 16.02 -3.18 -17.57
C GLU A 433 15.37 -3.96 -16.42
N SER A 434 14.23 -4.60 -16.68
CA SER A 434 13.76 -5.68 -15.80
C SER A 434 14.80 -6.81 -15.79
N ILE A 435 14.71 -7.72 -14.81
CA ILE A 435 15.57 -8.90 -14.80
C ILE A 435 15.36 -9.77 -16.06
N ASP A 436 14.15 -9.76 -16.62
CA ASP A 436 13.80 -10.49 -17.84
C ASP A 436 14.28 -9.79 -19.14
N GLY A 437 14.94 -8.63 -19.03
CA GLY A 437 15.51 -7.89 -20.16
C GLY A 437 14.54 -6.91 -20.85
N GLU A 438 13.40 -6.58 -20.23
CA GLU A 438 12.53 -5.52 -20.72
C GLU A 438 13.18 -4.16 -20.45
N LEU A 439 13.45 -3.38 -21.52
CA LEU A 439 13.94 -2.02 -21.36
C LEU A 439 12.88 -1.11 -20.74
N LEU A 440 13.12 -0.69 -19.51
CA LEU A 440 12.23 0.23 -18.78
C LEU A 440 12.51 1.68 -19.20
N SER A 441 13.78 2.04 -19.29
CA SER A 441 14.19 3.39 -19.67
C SER A 441 15.70 3.47 -19.96
N MET A 442 16.09 4.45 -20.78
CA MET A 442 17.48 4.74 -21.10
C MET A 442 17.74 6.24 -21.04
N TYR A 443 18.91 6.61 -20.54
CA TYR A 443 19.28 7.98 -20.21
C TYR A 443 20.72 8.26 -20.59
N SER A 444 21.00 9.49 -21.03
CA SER A 444 22.37 9.96 -21.27
C SER A 444 22.57 11.30 -20.57
N TYR A 445 23.75 11.46 -19.98
CA TYR A 445 24.23 12.71 -19.43
C TYR A 445 25.60 13.03 -20.01
N ARG A 446 25.77 14.27 -20.46
CA ARG A 446 27.04 14.78 -20.98
C ARG A 446 27.48 15.99 -20.18
N SER A 447 28.77 16.09 -19.93
CA SER A 447 29.36 17.22 -19.22
C SER A 447 30.59 17.76 -19.94
N LYS A 448 30.76 19.08 -19.80
CA LYS A 448 31.89 19.84 -20.32
C LYS A 448 32.22 20.95 -19.31
N PRO A 449 33.49 21.12 -18.92
CA PRO A 449 33.88 22.17 -18.01
C PRO A 449 33.76 23.55 -18.67
N GLU A 450 33.23 24.52 -17.92
CA GLU A 450 33.01 25.90 -18.38
C GLU A 450 34.31 26.67 -18.59
N ASN A 451 35.37 26.34 -17.84
CA ASN A 451 36.66 27.02 -17.87
C ASN A 451 37.79 26.11 -18.35
N LEU A 452 38.78 26.68 -19.04
CA LEU A 452 39.94 25.96 -19.55
C LEU A 452 40.82 25.40 -18.41
N GLY A 453 41.19 24.13 -18.52
CA GLY A 453 42.08 23.46 -17.55
C GLY A 453 41.40 22.86 -16.32
N TYR A 454 40.06 22.82 -16.32
CA TYR A 454 39.26 22.15 -15.29
C TYR A 454 38.75 20.80 -15.80
N ASP A 455 38.41 19.91 -14.86
CA ASP A 455 37.94 18.58 -15.17
C ASP A 455 36.40 18.54 -15.34
N ALA A 456 35.93 17.60 -16.17
CA ALA A 456 34.53 17.25 -16.34
C ALA A 456 33.94 16.44 -15.15
N GLY A 457 34.62 16.35 -14.00
CA GLY A 457 34.11 15.69 -12.79
C GLY A 457 34.18 14.15 -12.86
N ILE A 458 33.69 13.47 -11.83
CA ILE A 458 33.60 11.99 -11.81
C ILE A 458 32.35 11.58 -12.60
N VAL A 459 32.43 11.63 -13.94
CA VAL A 459 31.30 11.33 -14.83
C VAL A 459 30.77 9.91 -14.65
N ALA A 460 31.62 8.98 -14.20
CA ALA A 460 31.27 7.60 -13.99
C ALA A 460 30.20 7.35 -12.90
N GLY A 461 29.94 8.34 -12.03
CA GLY A 461 28.87 8.34 -11.05
C GLY A 461 27.87 9.48 -11.24
N ALA A 462 27.74 10.03 -12.45
CA ALA A 462 26.88 11.19 -12.68
C ALA A 462 25.37 10.84 -12.70
N ILE A 463 25.00 9.60 -13.02
CA ILE A 463 23.64 9.09 -12.87
C ILE A 463 23.71 7.92 -11.89
N ASN A 464 23.20 8.09 -10.67
CA ASN A 464 23.24 7.03 -9.65
C ASN A 464 21.91 6.32 -9.49
N CYS A 465 20.81 7.06 -9.57
CA CYS A 465 19.47 6.48 -9.62
C CYS A 465 18.59 7.38 -10.50
N ILE A 466 17.63 6.77 -11.18
CA ILE A 466 16.64 7.48 -11.97
C ILE A 466 15.38 6.64 -12.04
N ASN A 467 14.23 7.21 -11.71
CA ASN A 467 12.99 6.48 -11.66
C ASN A 467 12.43 6.32 -13.10
N PRO A 468 12.17 5.08 -13.58
CA PRO A 468 11.61 4.85 -14.91
C PRO A 468 10.18 5.38 -15.09
N TYR A 469 9.41 5.55 -14.02
CA TYR A 469 8.03 6.06 -14.04
C TYR A 469 7.95 7.58 -14.15
N SER A 470 8.82 8.31 -13.44
CA SER A 470 8.82 9.79 -13.46
C SER A 470 9.90 10.41 -14.34
N HIS A 471 10.91 9.63 -14.70
CA HIS A 471 12.15 10.08 -15.34
C HIS A 471 12.91 11.13 -14.52
N VAL A 472 12.70 11.12 -13.20
CA VAL A 472 13.41 11.95 -12.22
C VAL A 472 14.43 11.10 -11.51
N GLY A 473 15.63 11.63 -11.36
CA GLY A 473 16.72 10.90 -10.73
C GLY A 473 17.71 11.79 -10.04
N LEU A 474 18.60 11.14 -9.31
CA LEU A 474 19.80 11.75 -8.80
C LEU A 474 20.82 11.86 -9.93
N LEU A 475 20.77 13.01 -10.60
CA LEU A 475 21.78 13.42 -11.58
C LEU A 475 22.73 14.41 -10.91
N ASN A 476 24.02 14.12 -11.00
CA ASN A 476 25.10 15.07 -10.73
C ASN A 476 25.42 15.32 -9.24
N GLU A 477 26.04 14.34 -8.59
CA GLU A 477 27.06 14.65 -7.57
C GLU A 477 28.35 15.11 -8.28
N TYR A 478 28.27 16.34 -8.78
CA TYR A 478 29.29 17.04 -9.53
C TYR A 478 30.58 17.26 -8.72
N TYR A 479 31.79 17.05 -9.24
CA TYR A 479 32.98 17.81 -8.80
C TYR A 479 33.31 19.01 -9.74
N MET A 480 32.35 19.91 -9.96
CA MET A 480 32.47 21.17 -10.74
C MET A 480 32.54 22.13 -9.60
N TYR A 481 33.71 22.23 -8.98
CA TYR A 481 33.87 23.22 -7.93
C TYR A 481 32.97 22.99 -6.69
N ASN A 482 32.80 21.73 -6.25
CA ASN A 482 31.99 21.30 -5.08
C ASN A 482 30.45 21.42 -5.21
N ASN A 483 29.90 21.53 -6.42
CA ASN A 483 28.45 21.62 -6.65
C ASN A 483 27.78 20.23 -6.83
N HIS A 484 26.78 19.92 -5.99
CA HIS A 484 25.94 18.71 -6.09
C HIS A 484 24.48 19.10 -6.42
N GLY A 485 23.78 18.37 -7.30
CA GLY A 485 22.42 18.71 -7.76
C GLY A 485 21.52 17.51 -8.10
N PHE A 486 20.27 17.79 -8.49
CA PHE A 486 19.38 16.89 -9.24
C PHE A 486 19.27 17.35 -10.69
N GLY A 487 18.83 16.47 -11.57
CA GLY A 487 18.34 16.88 -12.86
C GLY A 487 17.37 15.86 -13.44
N ARG A 488 16.78 16.21 -14.58
CA ARG A 488 16.06 15.26 -15.46
C ARG A 488 16.90 15.07 -16.71
N THR A 489 17.31 13.85 -16.99
CA THR A 489 18.05 13.53 -18.23
C THR A 489 17.05 13.41 -19.35
N CYS A 490 17.48 13.71 -20.57
CA CYS A 490 16.73 13.33 -21.74
C CYS A 490 16.58 11.80 -21.77
N ARG A 491 15.34 11.32 -21.92
CA ARG A 491 15.07 9.94 -22.32
C ARG A 491 15.73 9.72 -23.68
N ALA A 492 16.66 8.78 -23.76
CA ALA A 492 17.24 8.37 -25.02
C ALA A 492 16.26 7.38 -25.67
N PHE A 493 15.34 7.93 -26.49
CA PHE A 493 14.37 7.32 -27.40
C PHE A 493 13.83 5.92 -27.05
#